data_AF-A0A8B9HZ22-F1
#
_entry.id   AF-A0A8B9HZ22-F1
#
_cell.length_a   1.000
_cell.length_b   1.000
_cell.length_c   1.000
_cell.angle_alpha   90.00
_cell.angle_beta   90.00
_cell.angle_gamma   90.00
#
_symmetry.space_group_name_H-M   'P 1'
#
loop_
_entity.id
_entity.type
_entity.pdbx_description
1 polymer ?
#
loop_
_entity_poly.entity_id
_entity_poly.type
_entity_poly.pdbx_seq_one_letter_code
_entity_poly.pdbx_strand_id
1 'polypeptide(L)'
;MTRVVRDFLFAQQVQAPVELYSDWLATGHVNEFVTFVPSPDTKRFRMLMASPTACYRLFREKQKEGQGEATMFKGYSGMDTKRVTINKVLSNNIMVQQNQYVQRCIDWNRDILKKELGLTEEDIIDLPALFKLDKQGKAMPYFPNMICRGAQTAAAASPRVKKFSIYRWDPDKPGDKPRMQTYEVDLNKCGPMVLDALIKIKNELDSTLTFRRSCREGICGSCAMNIAGGNTLACTKRIDPDLGKITKIYPLPHMYVVKDLVPDLSNFYAQYKSIEPYLKKKDESKQGKEQYLQSIEDRQKLDGLYECILCACCSTSCPSYWWNGDKYLGPAVLMQAYRWMIDSRDDYTEERLAQLQDPFSLYRCHTIMNCTRTCPKGLNPGKAIAEIKKMMATYKEKAATA
;
A
#
# COMPACT_ATOMS: atom_id res chain seq x y z
N MET A 1 -1.92 13.82 5.78
CA MET A 1 -2.28 13.34 4.43
C MET A 1 -2.24 14.54 3.48
N THR A 2 -1.70 14.42 2.25
CA THR A 2 -1.72 15.55 1.30
C THR A 2 -3.14 15.78 0.80
N ARG A 3 -3.50 17.05 0.51
CA ARG A 3 -4.83 17.42 -0.02
C ARG A 3 -5.22 16.59 -1.24
N VAL A 4 -4.27 16.34 -2.15
CA VAL A 4 -4.48 15.52 -3.36
C VAL A 4 -4.94 14.09 -3.04
N VAL A 5 -4.35 13.43 -2.05
CA VAL A 5 -4.74 12.06 -1.67
C VAL A 5 -6.12 12.07 -1.00
N ARG A 6 -6.39 13.08 -0.18
CA ARG A 6 -7.69 13.26 0.47
C ARG A 6 -8.80 13.51 -0.57
N ASP A 7 -8.55 14.40 -1.53
CA ASP A 7 -9.49 14.71 -2.63
C ASP A 7 -9.74 13.49 -3.52
N PHE A 8 -8.70 12.69 -3.80
CA PHE A 8 -8.83 11.43 -4.52
C PHE A 8 -9.71 10.42 -3.78
N LEU A 9 -9.50 10.24 -2.47
CA LEU A 9 -10.29 9.30 -1.66
C LEU A 9 -11.76 9.75 -1.57
N PHE A 10 -12.02 11.04 -1.36
CA PHE A 10 -13.38 11.57 -1.35
C PHE A 10 -14.07 11.45 -2.71
N ALA A 11 -13.34 11.64 -3.81
CA ALA A 11 -13.89 11.48 -5.16
C ALA A 11 -14.37 10.07 -5.47
N GLN A 12 -13.95 9.04 -4.72
CA GLN A 12 -14.43 7.68 -4.93
C GLN A 12 -15.87 7.48 -4.43
N GLN A 13 -16.38 8.32 -3.53
CA GLN A 13 -17.74 8.24 -2.97
C GLN A 13 -18.13 6.86 -2.38
N VAL A 14 -17.17 5.97 -2.10
CA VAL A 14 -17.43 4.62 -1.56
C VAL A 14 -17.56 4.65 -0.03
N GLN A 15 -16.51 5.11 0.65
CA GLN A 15 -16.46 5.24 2.11
C GLN A 15 -15.48 6.36 2.47
N ALA A 16 -15.87 7.24 3.40
CA ALA A 16 -14.97 8.27 3.89
C ALA A 16 -13.75 7.63 4.58
N PRO A 17 -12.52 8.12 4.33
CA PRO A 17 -11.34 7.58 5.00
C PRO A 17 -11.41 7.83 6.51
N VAL A 18 -11.08 6.81 7.30
CA VAL A 18 -10.93 6.96 8.75
C VAL A 18 -9.50 7.45 9.05
N GLU A 19 -9.38 8.62 9.66
CA GLU A 19 -8.09 9.20 10.01
C GLU A 19 -7.63 8.70 11.38
N LEU A 20 -6.45 8.07 11.42
CA LEU A 20 -5.84 7.56 12.66
C LEU A 20 -4.57 8.35 12.98
N TYR A 21 -4.31 8.52 14.28
CA TYR A 21 -3.12 9.18 14.79
C TYR A 21 -2.00 8.15 14.97
N SER A 22 -1.03 8.12 14.05
CA SER A 22 0.12 7.21 14.07
C SER A 22 1.46 7.89 14.33
N ASP A 23 1.48 9.22 14.57
CA ASP A 23 2.72 9.96 14.76
C ASP A 23 3.54 9.49 15.95
N TRP A 24 2.92 8.83 16.94
CA TRP A 24 3.63 8.25 18.08
C TRP A 24 4.48 7.01 17.71
N LEU A 25 4.34 6.46 16.51
CA LEU A 25 5.10 5.30 16.02
C LEU A 25 6.34 5.71 15.24
N ALA A 26 7.45 4.99 15.43
CA ALA A 26 8.69 5.27 14.70
C ALA A 26 8.58 4.97 13.19
N THR A 27 7.80 3.96 12.81
CA THR A 27 7.55 3.60 11.40
C THR A 27 6.40 4.40 10.78
N GLY A 28 5.53 4.98 11.61
CA GLY A 28 4.32 5.73 11.22
C GLY A 28 3.22 4.87 10.58
N HIS A 29 3.36 3.55 10.61
CA HIS A 29 2.44 2.59 10.00
C HIS A 29 1.37 2.18 11.03
N VAL A 30 0.11 2.00 10.60
CA VAL A 30 -0.99 1.65 11.53
C VAL A 30 -1.08 0.16 11.84
N ASN A 31 -0.57 -0.66 10.93
CA ASN A 31 -0.51 -2.13 11.05
C ASN A 31 0.36 -2.62 12.23
N GLU A 32 1.08 -1.74 12.92
CA GLU A 32 1.86 -2.00 14.14
C GLU A 32 0.96 -2.15 15.36
N PHE A 33 -0.23 -1.55 15.32
CA PHE A 33 -1.15 -1.55 16.46
C PHE A 33 -2.57 -1.94 16.11
N VAL A 34 -2.95 -2.00 14.84
CA VAL A 34 -4.29 -2.43 14.43
C VAL A 34 -4.26 -3.24 13.14
N THR A 35 -5.03 -4.32 13.08
CA THR A 35 -5.32 -5.08 11.85
C THR A 35 -6.74 -5.65 11.90
N PHE A 36 -7.28 -6.01 10.74
CA PHE A 36 -8.62 -6.59 10.62
C PHE A 36 -8.49 -8.01 10.08
N VAL A 37 -9.21 -8.94 10.71
CA VAL A 37 -9.27 -10.34 10.27
C VAL A 37 -10.69 -10.74 9.94
N PRO A 38 -10.91 -11.56 8.90
CA PRO A 38 -12.24 -12.10 8.61
C PRO A 38 -12.79 -12.89 9.80
N SER A 39 -14.09 -12.78 10.06
CA SER A 39 -14.79 -13.54 11.11
C SER A 39 -16.19 -13.92 10.62
N PRO A 40 -16.78 -15.05 11.03
CA PRO A 40 -18.15 -15.41 10.63
C PRO A 40 -19.25 -14.57 11.31
N ASP A 41 -18.89 -13.65 12.21
CA ASP A 41 -19.83 -12.83 12.97
C ASP A 41 -20.61 -11.81 12.11
N THR A 42 -21.57 -11.12 12.72
CA THR A 42 -22.46 -10.14 12.06
C THR A 42 -21.71 -9.08 11.26
N LYS A 43 -20.57 -8.57 11.76
CA LYS A 43 -19.74 -7.58 11.03
C LYS A 43 -18.78 -8.19 9.99
N ARG A 44 -18.69 -9.51 9.90
CA ARG A 44 -17.80 -10.29 9.02
C ARG A 44 -16.29 -10.08 9.23
N PHE A 45 -15.90 -9.31 10.26
CA PHE A 45 -14.52 -9.10 10.65
C PHE A 45 -14.41 -8.90 12.17
N ARG A 46 -13.22 -9.14 12.72
CA ARG A 46 -12.81 -8.70 14.06
C ARG A 46 -11.60 -7.77 13.93
N MET A 47 -11.51 -6.79 14.82
CA MET A 47 -10.37 -5.89 14.90
C MET A 47 -9.37 -6.45 15.91
N LEU A 48 -8.14 -6.74 15.46
CA LEU A 48 -7.05 -7.08 16.36
C LEU A 48 -6.28 -5.80 16.70
N MET A 49 -6.13 -5.50 17.98
CA MET A 49 -5.48 -4.27 18.43
C MET A 49 -4.38 -4.56 19.45
N ALA A 50 -3.20 -4.00 19.25
CA ALA A 50 -2.09 -4.14 20.18
C ALA A 50 -2.47 -3.56 21.56
N SER A 51 -2.12 -4.24 22.64
CA SER A 51 -2.48 -3.82 24.00
C SER A 51 -1.33 -4.08 24.97
N PRO A 52 -0.54 -3.03 25.31
CA PRO A 52 0.40 -3.08 26.42
C PRO A 52 -0.23 -3.51 27.74
N THR A 53 -1.44 -3.05 28.03
CA THR A 53 -2.16 -3.42 29.25
C THR A 53 -2.48 -4.90 29.30
N ALA A 54 -2.94 -5.50 28.20
CA ALA A 54 -3.16 -6.94 28.10
C ALA A 54 -1.85 -7.71 28.31
N CYS A 55 -0.73 -7.20 27.79
CA CYS A 55 0.58 -7.83 27.99
C CYS A 55 1.04 -7.79 29.46
N TYR A 56 0.94 -6.65 30.13
CA TYR A 56 1.27 -6.56 31.55
C TYR A 56 0.36 -7.42 32.42
N ARG A 57 -0.93 -7.55 32.06
CA ARG A 57 -1.86 -8.46 32.75
C ARG A 57 -1.40 -9.91 32.61
N LEU A 58 -1.15 -10.35 31.38
CA LEU A 58 -0.63 -11.70 31.09
C LEU A 58 0.67 -11.98 31.86
N PHE A 59 1.60 -11.03 31.89
CA PHE A 59 2.86 -11.19 32.60
C PHE A 59 2.68 -11.32 34.11
N ARG A 60 1.78 -10.54 34.72
CA ARG A 60 1.45 -10.67 36.15
C ARG A 60 0.78 -12.00 36.46
N GLU A 61 -0.10 -12.49 35.58
CA GLU A 61 -0.70 -13.82 35.71
C GLU A 61 0.38 -14.91 35.68
N LYS A 62 1.27 -14.89 34.67
CA LYS A 62 2.36 -15.85 34.55
C LYS A 62 3.38 -15.75 35.70
N GLN A 63 3.63 -14.56 36.22
CA GLN A 63 4.43 -14.39 37.42
C GLN A 63 3.81 -15.11 38.63
N LYS A 64 2.49 -14.98 38.83
CA LYS A 64 1.76 -15.67 39.92
C LYS A 64 1.74 -17.20 39.74
N GLU A 65 1.74 -17.69 38.51
CA GLU A 65 1.87 -19.12 38.17
C GLU A 65 3.30 -19.66 38.35
N GLY A 66 4.25 -18.87 38.88
CA GLY A 66 5.63 -19.29 39.11
C GLY A 66 6.54 -19.17 37.87
N GLN A 67 6.06 -18.60 36.77
CA GLN A 67 6.81 -18.43 35.52
C GLN A 67 7.59 -17.11 35.45
N GLY A 68 7.76 -16.39 36.58
CA GLY A 68 8.43 -15.07 36.61
C GLY A 68 9.87 -15.08 36.06
N GLU A 69 10.58 -16.19 36.22
CA GLU A 69 11.96 -16.40 35.74
C GLU A 69 12.04 -17.00 34.32
N ALA A 70 10.89 -17.21 33.67
CA ALA A 70 10.83 -17.66 32.30
C ALA A 70 11.61 -16.70 31.42
N THR A 71 12.60 -17.24 30.72
CA THR A 71 13.46 -16.45 29.84
C THR A 71 12.70 -16.16 28.56
N MET A 72 12.47 -14.88 28.30
CA MET A 72 11.84 -14.42 27.08
C MET A 72 12.82 -14.56 25.92
N PHE A 73 12.30 -14.88 24.73
CA PHE A 73 13.08 -14.98 23.48
C PHE A 73 14.18 -16.05 23.49
N LYS A 74 14.04 -17.11 24.31
CA LYS A 74 14.94 -18.26 24.28
C LYS A 74 14.99 -18.86 22.85
N GLY A 75 16.18 -18.89 22.26
CA GLY A 75 16.39 -19.35 20.87
C GLY A 75 16.30 -18.26 19.80
N TYR A 76 16.06 -16.99 20.17
CA TYR A 76 16.10 -15.86 19.25
C TYR A 76 17.50 -15.24 19.18
N SER A 77 18.21 -15.43 18.06
CA SER A 77 19.52 -14.81 17.83
C SER A 77 19.35 -13.36 17.40
N GLY A 78 19.88 -12.41 18.19
CA GLY A 78 19.89 -10.97 17.84
C GLY A 78 19.43 -10.01 18.93
N MET A 79 18.96 -10.49 20.09
CA MET A 79 18.90 -9.68 21.30
C MET A 79 20.16 -9.93 22.14
N ASP A 80 20.76 -8.82 22.58
CA ASP A 80 21.95 -8.80 23.43
C ASP A 80 21.82 -9.82 24.57
N THR A 81 22.91 -10.51 24.89
CA THR A 81 23.03 -11.76 25.67
C THR A 81 22.54 -11.69 27.13
N LYS A 82 21.85 -10.63 27.52
CA LYS A 82 21.26 -10.45 28.85
C LYS A 82 19.91 -11.17 28.91
N ARG A 83 19.86 -12.23 29.72
CA ARG A 83 18.63 -12.95 30.10
C ARG A 83 17.53 -11.95 30.51
N VAL A 84 16.52 -11.75 29.66
CA VAL A 84 15.31 -10.98 29.97
C VAL A 84 14.25 -11.95 30.48
N THR A 85 13.70 -11.69 31.67
CA THR A 85 12.64 -12.50 32.29
C THR A 85 11.39 -11.65 32.49
N ILE A 86 10.26 -12.31 32.72
CA ILE A 86 8.99 -11.64 33.07
C ILE A 86 9.21 -10.72 34.28
N ASN A 87 9.91 -11.21 35.31
CA ASN A 87 10.25 -10.42 36.50
C ASN A 87 11.02 -9.14 36.16
N LYS A 88 12.00 -9.21 35.24
CA LYS A 88 12.77 -8.03 34.81
C LYS A 88 11.94 -7.02 34.02
N VAL A 89 10.98 -7.47 33.23
CA VAL A 89 10.08 -6.56 32.51
C VAL A 89 9.12 -5.88 33.47
N LEU A 90 8.55 -6.64 34.41
CA LEU A 90 7.62 -6.12 35.40
C LEU A 90 8.27 -5.14 36.39
N SER A 91 9.55 -5.33 36.72
CA SER A 91 10.29 -4.42 37.62
C SER A 91 10.91 -3.21 36.92
N ASN A 92 10.85 -3.13 35.60
CA ASN A 92 11.40 -2.01 34.83
C ASN A 92 10.40 -0.85 34.76
N ASN A 93 10.53 0.09 35.71
CA ASN A 93 9.66 1.27 35.79
C ASN A 93 9.67 2.14 34.53
N ILE A 94 10.83 2.27 33.85
CA ILE A 94 10.93 3.04 32.59
C ILE A 94 10.06 2.38 31.53
N MET A 95 10.17 1.06 31.37
CA MET A 95 9.41 0.30 30.39
C MET A 95 7.90 0.35 30.68
N VAL A 96 7.50 0.29 31.95
CA VAL A 96 6.10 0.45 32.38
C VAL A 96 5.56 1.81 31.97
N GLN A 97 6.27 2.90 32.27
CA GLN A 97 5.85 4.26 31.92
C GLN A 97 5.74 4.46 30.41
N GLN A 98 6.72 3.96 29.64
CA GLN A 98 6.68 4.01 28.17
C GLN A 98 5.45 3.28 27.62
N ASN A 99 5.13 2.10 28.14
CA ASN A 99 3.99 1.31 27.67
C ASN A 99 2.64 1.85 28.13
N GLN A 100 2.57 2.54 29.28
CA GLN A 100 1.39 3.31 29.67
C GLN A 100 1.13 4.47 28.70
N TYR A 101 2.18 5.18 28.27
CA TYR A 101 2.06 6.21 27.23
C TYR A 101 1.54 5.60 25.92
N VAL A 102 2.16 4.51 25.45
CA VAL A 102 1.75 3.84 24.22
C VAL A 102 0.30 3.34 24.29
N GLN A 103 -0.12 2.78 25.42
CA GLN A 103 -1.51 2.37 25.62
C GLN A 103 -2.47 3.55 25.41
N ARG A 104 -2.20 4.72 26.01
CA ARG A 104 -3.06 5.91 25.81
C ARG A 104 -3.14 6.33 24.34
N CYS A 105 -2.04 6.23 23.60
CA CYS A 105 -2.05 6.52 22.16
C CYS A 105 -2.90 5.52 21.37
N ILE A 106 -2.88 4.25 21.77
CA ILE A 106 -3.71 3.21 21.15
C ILE A 106 -5.19 3.41 21.52
N ASP A 107 -5.48 3.72 22.78
CA ASP A 107 -6.85 3.95 23.27
C ASP A 107 -7.53 5.10 22.52
N TRP A 108 -6.79 6.19 22.23
CA TRP A 108 -7.32 7.27 21.41
C TRP A 108 -7.71 6.78 20.00
N ASN A 109 -6.88 5.95 19.36
CA ASN A 109 -7.23 5.37 18.06
C ASN A 109 -8.38 4.35 18.17
N ARG A 110 -8.48 3.61 19.29
CA ARG A 110 -9.59 2.70 19.58
C ARG A 110 -10.91 3.47 19.60
N ASP A 111 -10.96 4.63 20.25
CA ASP A 111 -12.16 5.45 20.33
C ASP A 111 -12.59 6.00 18.97
N ILE A 112 -11.63 6.45 18.16
CA ILE A 112 -11.89 6.86 16.77
C ILE A 112 -12.48 5.68 15.98
N LEU A 113 -11.85 4.51 16.02
CA LEU A 113 -12.30 3.35 15.26
C LEU A 113 -13.67 2.85 15.70
N LYS A 114 -13.95 2.84 17.01
CA LYS A 114 -15.27 2.48 17.55
C LYS A 114 -16.34 3.44 17.05
N LYS A 115 -16.07 4.73 17.06
CA LYS A 115 -17.01 5.76 16.58
C LYS A 115 -17.25 5.64 15.08
N GLU A 116 -16.18 5.61 14.28
CA GLU A 116 -16.26 5.69 12.82
C GLU A 116 -16.73 4.37 12.16
N LEU A 117 -16.50 3.22 12.80
CA LEU A 117 -16.90 1.89 12.28
C LEU A 117 -18.05 1.25 13.08
N GLY A 118 -18.58 1.96 14.08
CA GLY A 118 -19.64 1.48 14.97
C GLY A 118 -19.27 0.19 15.69
N LEU A 119 -18.04 0.08 16.20
CA LEU A 119 -17.54 -1.11 16.89
C LEU A 119 -17.85 -1.06 18.38
N THR A 120 -18.15 -2.23 18.93
CA THR A 120 -18.26 -2.49 20.37
C THR A 120 -16.96 -3.10 20.89
N GLU A 121 -16.82 -3.23 22.21
CA GLU A 121 -15.66 -3.91 22.81
C GLU A 121 -15.57 -5.39 22.40
N GLU A 122 -16.69 -6.04 22.11
CA GLU A 122 -16.71 -7.43 21.65
C GLU A 122 -16.04 -7.57 20.28
N ASP A 123 -16.15 -6.56 19.42
CA ASP A 123 -15.55 -6.57 18.07
C ASP A 123 -14.02 -6.45 18.08
N ILE A 124 -13.42 -6.18 19.25
CA ILE A 124 -12.01 -5.87 19.40
C ILE A 124 -11.31 -6.95 20.22
N ILE A 125 -10.28 -7.55 19.64
CA ILE A 125 -9.42 -8.53 20.30
C ILE A 125 -8.11 -7.84 20.65
N ASP A 126 -7.88 -7.67 21.95
CA ASP A 126 -6.62 -7.16 22.47
C ASP A 126 -5.49 -8.19 22.28
N LEU A 127 -4.47 -7.82 21.53
CA LEU A 127 -3.25 -8.58 21.35
C LEU A 127 -2.18 -8.11 22.36
N PRO A 128 -1.72 -8.96 23.28
CA PRO A 128 -0.61 -8.65 24.17
C PRO A 128 0.63 -8.18 23.40
N ALA A 129 0.98 -6.89 23.51
CA ALA A 129 2.10 -6.28 22.78
C ALA A 129 2.83 -5.27 23.66
N LEU A 130 4.18 -5.28 23.64
CA LEU A 130 5.00 -4.27 24.31
C LEU A 130 5.74 -3.42 23.29
N PHE A 131 6.06 -2.21 23.70
CA PHE A 131 6.80 -1.22 22.92
C PHE A 131 7.96 -0.65 23.74
N LYS A 132 8.94 -0.09 23.03
CA LYS A 132 10.03 0.72 23.59
C LYS A 132 10.08 2.05 22.84
N LEU A 133 10.36 3.14 23.53
CA LEU A 133 10.55 4.43 22.87
C LEU A 133 12.00 4.56 22.39
N ASP A 134 12.18 5.11 21.18
CA ASP A 134 13.48 5.52 20.67
C ASP A 134 13.94 6.86 21.28
N LYS A 135 15.10 7.37 20.84
CA LYS A 135 15.67 8.63 21.34
C LYS A 135 14.81 9.85 21.01
N GLN A 136 13.91 9.73 20.04
CA GLN A 136 13.00 10.76 19.57
C GLN A 136 11.62 10.62 20.23
N GLY A 137 11.45 9.70 21.18
CA GLY A 137 10.19 9.46 21.88
C GLY A 137 9.17 8.68 21.04
N LYS A 138 9.57 8.08 19.91
CA LYS A 138 8.67 7.31 19.05
C LYS A 138 8.69 5.83 19.44
N ALA A 139 7.53 5.19 19.42
CA ALA A 139 7.36 3.82 19.82
C ALA A 139 7.80 2.84 18.72
N MET A 140 8.56 1.82 19.14
CA MET A 140 8.93 0.65 18.35
C MET A 140 8.47 -0.61 19.07
N PRO A 141 8.04 -1.66 18.35
CA PRO A 141 7.72 -2.94 18.96
C PRO A 141 8.90 -3.49 19.80
N TYR A 142 8.58 -3.98 20.99
CA TYR A 142 9.55 -4.62 21.89
C TYR A 142 9.76 -6.09 21.52
N PHE A 143 8.68 -6.78 21.13
CA PHE A 143 8.74 -8.19 20.75
C PHE A 143 9.44 -8.37 19.40
N PRO A 144 10.37 -9.34 19.29
CA PRO A 144 10.88 -9.76 18.01
C PRO A 144 9.72 -10.37 17.20
N ASN A 145 9.33 -9.68 16.13
CA ASN A 145 8.23 -9.98 15.22
C ASN A 145 6.79 -9.68 15.74
N MET A 146 6.30 -8.47 15.46
CA MET A 146 5.14 -8.37 14.56
C MET A 146 5.52 -7.84 13.16
N ILE A 147 6.65 -7.13 12.99
CA ILE A 147 7.11 -6.61 11.67
C ILE A 147 8.65 -6.67 11.47
N CYS A 148 9.46 -6.87 12.51
CA CYS A 148 10.91 -6.94 12.35
C CYS A 148 11.43 -8.38 12.52
N ARG A 149 11.67 -9.08 11.40
CA ARG A 149 12.69 -10.14 11.38
C ARG A 149 14.02 -9.45 11.70
N GLY A 150 14.40 -9.47 12.97
CA GLY A 150 15.78 -9.23 13.37
C GLY A 150 16.66 -10.11 12.51
N ALA A 151 17.65 -9.49 11.87
CA ALA A 151 18.63 -10.16 11.03
C ALA A 151 19.16 -11.39 11.79
N GLN A 152 18.91 -12.57 11.24
CA GLN A 152 19.56 -13.79 11.68
C GLN A 152 21.06 -13.59 11.49
N THR A 153 21.81 -13.36 12.55
CA THR A 153 23.25 -13.66 12.53
C THR A 153 23.39 -15.17 12.68
N ALA A 154 23.18 -15.90 11.58
CA ALA A 154 23.85 -17.18 11.40
C ALA A 154 25.37 -16.94 11.50
N ALA A 155 26.11 -17.94 12.00
CA ALA A 155 27.57 -17.93 12.04
C ALA A 155 28.13 -17.32 10.75
N ALA A 156 29.10 -16.39 10.88
CA ALA A 156 29.51 -15.44 9.84
C ALA A 156 29.76 -16.09 8.47
N ALA A 157 28.69 -16.24 7.70
CA ALA A 157 28.78 -16.48 6.27
C ALA A 157 29.32 -15.20 5.64
N SER A 158 30.25 -15.34 4.69
CA SER A 158 30.82 -14.21 3.99
C SER A 158 29.72 -13.26 3.51
N PRO A 159 29.88 -11.93 3.69
CA PRO A 159 28.86 -10.95 3.37
C PRO A 159 28.47 -11.04 1.90
N ARG A 160 27.16 -11.08 1.64
CA ARG A 160 26.62 -11.18 0.27
C ARG A 160 26.27 -9.78 -0.21
N VAL A 161 27.28 -9.04 -0.63
CA VAL A 161 27.14 -7.63 -1.00
C VAL A 161 26.52 -7.47 -2.38
N LYS A 162 25.28 -6.97 -2.43
CA LYS A 162 24.56 -6.62 -3.66
C LYS A 162 24.64 -5.14 -3.93
N LYS A 163 24.84 -4.76 -5.19
CA LYS A 163 24.89 -3.36 -5.64
C LYS A 163 23.54 -2.92 -6.22
N PHE A 164 23.05 -1.78 -5.76
CA PHE A 164 21.87 -1.10 -6.29
C PHE A 164 22.27 0.25 -6.86
N SER A 165 21.96 0.52 -8.13
CA SER A 165 22.17 1.82 -8.77
C SER A 165 20.83 2.55 -8.85
N ILE A 166 20.68 3.62 -8.08
CA ILE A 166 19.40 4.28 -7.83
C ILE A 166 19.43 5.70 -8.38
N TYR A 167 18.38 6.08 -9.11
CA TYR A 167 18.17 7.45 -9.57
C TYR A 167 18.02 8.41 -8.38
N ARG A 168 18.75 9.53 -8.44
CA ARG A 168 18.73 10.61 -7.45
C ARG A 168 18.51 11.95 -8.13
N TRP A 169 17.67 12.78 -7.53
CA TRP A 169 17.50 14.18 -7.91
C TRP A 169 16.90 14.96 -6.75
N ASP A 170 17.48 16.12 -6.42
CA ASP A 170 17.07 16.96 -5.31
C ASP A 170 16.56 18.33 -5.80
N PRO A 171 15.24 18.63 -5.70
CA PRO A 171 14.70 19.91 -6.13
C PRO A 171 15.22 21.09 -5.29
N ASP A 172 15.65 20.82 -4.05
CA ASP A 172 16.10 21.84 -3.10
C ASP A 172 17.55 22.28 -3.38
N LYS A 173 18.24 21.63 -4.33
CA LYS A 173 19.61 21.96 -4.74
C LYS A 173 19.60 22.68 -6.10
N PRO A 174 19.86 23.99 -6.14
CA PRO A 174 19.86 24.76 -7.39
C PRO A 174 20.82 24.18 -8.42
N GLY A 175 20.33 23.95 -9.64
CA GLY A 175 21.12 23.43 -10.75
C GLY A 175 21.44 21.93 -10.70
N ASP A 176 20.96 21.19 -9.70
CA ASP A 176 21.23 19.75 -9.57
C ASP A 176 20.69 18.98 -10.77
N LYS A 177 21.51 18.06 -11.27
CA LYS A 177 21.18 17.21 -12.42
C LYS A 177 20.89 15.80 -11.94
N PRO A 178 19.90 15.11 -12.53
CA PRO A 178 19.66 13.71 -12.23
C PRO A 178 20.92 12.86 -12.35
N ARG A 179 21.15 12.00 -11.37
CA ARG A 179 22.33 11.14 -11.30
C ARG A 179 21.97 9.75 -10.81
N MET A 180 22.85 8.79 -11.07
CA MET A 180 22.76 7.45 -10.51
C MET A 180 23.73 7.35 -9.32
N GLN A 181 23.24 6.87 -8.18
CA GLN A 181 24.07 6.59 -7.01
C GLN A 181 24.05 5.10 -6.71
N THR A 182 25.23 4.52 -6.48
CA THR A 182 25.37 3.10 -6.16
C THR A 182 25.41 2.91 -4.66
N TYR A 183 24.64 1.95 -4.16
CA TYR A 183 24.63 1.52 -2.76
C TYR A 183 24.96 0.03 -2.69
N GLU A 184 25.68 -0.34 -1.64
CA GLU A 184 26.08 -1.72 -1.36
C GLU A 184 25.31 -2.23 -0.14
N VAL A 185 24.60 -3.35 -0.30
CA VAL A 185 23.75 -3.91 0.74
C VAL A 185 24.09 -5.38 0.95
N ASP A 186 24.39 -5.75 2.21
CA ASP A 186 24.57 -7.15 2.59
C ASP A 186 23.22 -7.88 2.65
N LEU A 187 22.98 -8.79 1.70
CA LEU A 187 21.75 -9.55 1.59
C LEU A 187 21.51 -10.50 2.77
N ASN A 188 22.56 -10.89 3.52
CA ASN A 188 22.40 -11.70 4.73
C ASN A 188 21.71 -10.92 5.87
N LYS A 189 21.73 -9.58 5.80
CA LYS A 189 21.16 -8.66 6.80
C LYS A 189 20.05 -7.79 6.22
N CYS A 190 19.41 -8.25 5.15
CA CYS A 190 18.35 -7.55 4.44
C CYS A 190 17.15 -8.49 4.21
N GLY A 191 15.94 -7.92 4.21
CA GLY A 191 14.75 -8.64 3.76
C GLY A 191 14.84 -9.02 2.27
N PRO A 192 13.98 -9.95 1.81
CA PRO A 192 14.09 -10.53 0.46
C PRO A 192 13.61 -9.61 -0.67
N MET A 193 12.90 -8.51 -0.38
CA MET A 193 12.27 -7.65 -1.37
C MET A 193 13.08 -6.38 -1.61
N VAL A 194 12.97 -5.79 -2.81
CA VAL A 194 13.69 -4.55 -3.15
C VAL A 194 13.31 -3.40 -2.22
N LEU A 195 12.04 -3.34 -1.75
CA LEU A 195 11.64 -2.35 -0.74
C LEU A 195 12.43 -2.49 0.57
N ASP A 196 12.76 -3.71 0.99
CA ASP A 196 13.55 -3.95 2.20
C ASP A 196 14.94 -3.34 2.04
N ALA A 197 15.56 -3.51 0.87
CA ALA A 197 16.84 -2.89 0.54
C ALA A 197 16.75 -1.36 0.50
N LEU A 198 15.70 -0.78 -0.09
CA LEU A 198 15.49 0.68 -0.10
C LEU A 198 15.34 1.27 1.30
N ILE A 199 14.57 0.61 2.17
CA ILE A 199 14.41 1.01 3.58
C ILE A 199 15.74 0.87 4.32
N LYS A 200 16.46 -0.23 4.12
CA LYS A 200 17.77 -0.45 4.74
C LYS A 200 18.78 0.62 4.32
N ILE A 201 18.87 0.93 3.03
CA ILE A 201 19.72 2.02 2.51
C ILE A 201 19.34 3.34 3.19
N LYS A 202 18.05 3.67 3.25
CA LYS A 202 17.59 4.91 3.88
C LYS A 202 17.93 4.98 5.37
N ASN A 203 17.75 3.89 6.10
CA ASN A 203 17.91 3.88 7.55
C ASN A 203 19.38 3.82 7.98
N GLU A 204 20.23 3.13 7.21
CA GLU A 204 21.60 2.79 7.64
C GLU A 204 22.70 3.49 6.84
N LEU A 205 22.44 3.91 5.60
CA LEU A 205 23.47 4.45 4.69
C LEU A 205 23.22 5.90 4.28
N ASP A 206 22.00 6.23 3.86
CA ASP A 206 21.64 7.54 3.31
C ASP A 206 20.17 7.87 3.55
N SER A 207 19.91 8.57 4.65
CA SER A 207 18.57 9.00 5.05
C SER A 207 17.95 10.04 4.11
N THR A 208 18.71 10.60 3.16
CA THR A 208 18.18 11.52 2.13
C THR A 208 17.46 10.80 1.00
N LEU A 209 17.69 9.49 0.81
CA LEU A 209 17.02 8.70 -0.22
C LEU A 209 15.49 8.73 -0.01
N THR A 210 14.76 9.18 -1.02
CA THR A 210 13.31 9.42 -0.93
C THR A 210 12.51 8.55 -1.91
N PHE A 211 11.48 7.87 -1.39
CA PHE A 211 10.56 7.02 -2.17
C PHE A 211 9.22 6.88 -1.43
N ARG A 212 8.15 6.56 -2.18
CA ARG A 212 6.82 6.28 -1.59
C ARG A 212 6.70 4.81 -1.19
N ARG A 213 6.13 4.55 -0.01
CA ARG A 213 5.79 3.21 0.50
C ARG A 213 4.71 3.29 1.57
N SER A 214 3.91 2.23 1.69
CA SER A 214 2.93 2.07 2.78
C SER A 214 2.72 0.59 3.12
N CYS A 215 1.84 -0.13 2.41
CA CYS A 215 1.32 -1.44 2.84
C CYS A 215 2.31 -2.62 2.87
N ARG A 216 3.51 -2.52 2.28
CA ARG A 216 4.55 -3.58 2.23
C ARG A 216 4.15 -4.97 1.69
N GLU A 217 2.91 -5.18 1.25
CA GLU A 217 2.38 -6.46 0.73
C GLU A 217 1.70 -6.36 -0.64
N GLY A 218 1.89 -5.25 -1.35
CA GLY A 218 1.46 -5.12 -2.74
C GLY A 218 -0.01 -4.79 -2.98
N ILE A 219 -0.71 -4.21 -1.99
CA ILE A 219 -2.13 -3.83 -2.09
C ILE A 219 -2.38 -2.32 -2.26
N CYS A 220 -1.54 -1.43 -1.72
CA CYS A 220 -1.77 0.02 -1.77
C CYS A 220 -1.26 0.73 -3.04
N GLY A 221 -0.41 0.07 -3.84
CA GLY A 221 0.15 0.64 -5.07
C GLY A 221 1.25 1.72 -4.90
N SER A 222 1.54 2.21 -3.69
CA SER A 222 2.42 3.37 -3.49
C SER A 222 3.88 3.19 -3.94
N CYS A 223 4.43 1.98 -3.85
CA CYS A 223 5.85 1.69 -4.15
C CYS A 223 6.10 1.26 -5.60
N ALA A 224 5.26 1.73 -6.52
CA ALA A 224 5.42 1.53 -7.95
C ALA A 224 6.65 2.30 -8.46
N MET A 225 7.56 1.59 -9.11
CA MET A 225 8.79 2.15 -9.68
C MET A 225 9.33 1.23 -10.78
N ASN A 226 10.35 1.67 -11.52
CA ASN A 226 11.02 0.83 -12.51
C ASN A 226 12.24 0.13 -11.88
N ILE A 227 12.21 -1.20 -11.85
CA ILE A 227 13.25 -2.05 -11.25
C ILE A 227 13.76 -3.00 -12.33
N ALA A 228 15.06 -2.94 -12.60
CA ALA A 228 15.71 -3.75 -13.64
C ALA A 228 15.00 -3.63 -15.01
N GLY A 229 14.55 -2.42 -15.37
CA GLY A 229 13.91 -2.11 -16.64
C GLY A 229 12.39 -2.34 -16.68
N GLY A 230 11.79 -3.01 -15.69
CA GLY A 230 10.35 -3.27 -15.63
C GLY A 230 9.63 -2.49 -14.54
N ASN A 231 8.40 -2.01 -14.82
CA ASN A 231 7.57 -1.37 -13.80
C ASN A 231 6.97 -2.43 -12.89
N THR A 232 7.13 -2.27 -11.58
CA THR A 232 6.62 -3.23 -10.60
C THR A 232 6.49 -2.57 -9.23
N LEU A 233 6.05 -3.32 -8.22
CA LEU A 233 5.99 -2.87 -6.83
C LEU A 233 7.26 -3.33 -6.11
N ALA A 234 8.00 -2.40 -5.52
CA ALA A 234 9.24 -2.74 -4.81
C ALA A 234 9.02 -3.74 -3.65
N CYS A 235 7.84 -3.71 -3.02
CA CYS A 235 7.50 -4.57 -1.89
C CYS A 235 7.22 -6.03 -2.25
N THR A 236 6.95 -6.34 -3.52
CA THR A 236 6.71 -7.73 -3.97
C THR A 236 7.74 -8.18 -5.00
N LYS A 237 8.62 -7.28 -5.45
CA LYS A 237 9.76 -7.62 -6.30
C LYS A 237 10.90 -8.14 -5.44
N ARG A 238 11.20 -9.43 -5.57
CA ARG A 238 12.40 -10.04 -4.96
C ARG A 238 13.67 -9.39 -5.47
N ILE A 239 14.65 -9.25 -4.58
CA ILE A 239 16.02 -8.89 -4.94
C ILE A 239 16.61 -10.02 -5.79
N ASP A 240 17.27 -9.65 -6.89
CA ASP A 240 18.06 -10.60 -7.67
C ASP A 240 19.31 -11.00 -6.87
N PRO A 241 19.47 -12.27 -6.45
CA PRO A 241 20.58 -12.70 -5.61
C PRO A 241 21.94 -12.75 -6.33
N ASP A 242 21.98 -12.56 -7.65
CA ASP A 242 23.21 -12.51 -8.45
C ASP A 242 24.04 -11.25 -8.11
N LEU A 243 25.14 -11.43 -7.37
CA LEU A 243 25.97 -10.33 -6.89
C LEU A 243 26.76 -9.64 -8.01
N GLY A 244 26.95 -10.31 -9.16
CA GLY A 244 27.64 -9.74 -10.33
C GLY A 244 26.77 -8.73 -11.10
N LYS A 245 25.45 -8.75 -10.88
CA LYS A 245 24.52 -7.81 -11.51
C LYS A 245 24.19 -6.63 -10.60
N ILE A 246 24.33 -5.42 -11.13
CA ILE A 246 23.86 -4.20 -10.48
C ILE A 246 22.37 -4.01 -10.79
N THR A 247 21.53 -3.97 -9.76
CA THR A 247 20.09 -3.71 -9.94
C THR A 247 19.87 -2.21 -10.09
N LYS A 248 19.41 -1.78 -11.27
CA LYS A 248 19.06 -0.37 -11.53
C LYS A 248 17.63 -0.08 -11.08
N ILE A 249 17.42 1.05 -10.39
CA ILE A 249 16.12 1.50 -9.89
C ILE A 249 15.90 2.95 -10.35
N TYR A 250 14.77 3.16 -11.02
CA TYR A 250 14.33 4.47 -11.53
C TYR A 250 12.89 4.77 -11.05
N PRO A 251 12.45 6.04 -11.11
CA PRO A 251 11.05 6.39 -10.97
C PRO A 251 10.19 5.72 -12.06
N LEU A 252 8.87 5.86 -11.97
CA LEU A 252 8.01 5.47 -13.08
C LEU A 252 8.40 6.24 -14.36
N PRO A 253 8.51 5.56 -15.52
CA PRO A 253 9.03 6.18 -16.75
C PRO A 253 8.15 7.33 -17.26
N HIS A 254 8.80 8.33 -17.86
CA HIS A 254 8.18 9.48 -18.53
C HIS A 254 7.21 10.28 -17.64
N MET A 255 7.56 10.39 -16.35
CA MET A 255 6.86 11.22 -15.38
C MET A 255 7.76 12.36 -14.92
N TYR A 256 7.17 13.51 -14.59
CA TYR A 256 7.89 14.55 -13.85
C TYR A 256 8.28 14.01 -12.48
N VAL A 257 9.56 14.15 -12.13
CA VAL A 257 10.08 13.67 -10.84
C VAL A 257 10.00 14.82 -9.84
N VAL A 258 9.36 14.57 -8.70
CA VAL A 258 9.27 15.54 -7.59
C VAL A 258 10.56 15.51 -6.75
N LYS A 259 11.06 14.30 -6.42
CA LYS A 259 12.34 14.07 -5.71
C LYS A 259 12.71 12.60 -5.80
N ASP A 260 13.95 12.27 -6.09
CA ASP A 260 14.45 10.88 -6.17
C ASP A 260 13.48 9.93 -6.93
N LEU A 261 12.88 8.95 -6.25
CA LEU A 261 12.00 7.93 -6.85
C LEU A 261 10.51 8.32 -6.81
N VAL A 262 10.20 9.59 -6.57
CA VAL A 262 8.83 10.09 -6.36
C VAL A 262 8.35 10.83 -7.61
N PRO A 263 7.54 10.19 -8.48
CA PRO A 263 6.93 10.89 -9.61
C PRO A 263 5.75 11.76 -9.16
N ASP A 264 5.41 12.78 -9.95
CA ASP A 264 4.11 13.43 -9.86
C ASP A 264 3.05 12.56 -10.56
N LEU A 265 1.96 12.25 -9.86
CA LEU A 265 0.84 11.45 -10.36
C LEU A 265 -0.47 12.26 -10.45
N SER A 266 -0.40 13.59 -10.29
CA SER A 266 -1.56 14.49 -10.35
C SER A 266 -2.40 14.29 -11.62
N ASN A 267 -1.77 14.29 -12.80
CA ASN A 267 -2.44 14.03 -14.08
C ASN A 267 -3.13 12.66 -14.13
N PHE A 268 -2.45 11.61 -13.66
CA PHE A 268 -3.00 10.25 -13.61
C PHE A 268 -4.28 10.19 -12.76
N TYR A 269 -4.29 10.85 -11.60
CA TYR A 269 -5.47 10.92 -10.74
C TYR A 269 -6.58 11.79 -11.33
N ALA A 270 -6.24 12.88 -12.02
CA ALA A 270 -7.22 13.71 -12.73
C ALA A 270 -7.94 12.93 -13.84
N GLN A 271 -7.19 12.15 -14.63
CA GLN A 271 -7.77 11.27 -15.65
C GLN A 271 -8.64 10.15 -15.05
N TYR A 272 -8.25 9.59 -13.90
CA TYR A 272 -9.12 8.64 -13.19
C TYR A 272 -10.41 9.29 -12.71
N LYS A 273 -10.36 10.52 -12.22
CA LYS A 273 -11.56 11.27 -11.81
C LYS A 273 -12.46 11.58 -13.00
N SER A 274 -11.90 11.88 -14.18
CA SER A 274 -12.69 12.30 -15.33
C SER A 274 -13.65 11.23 -15.84
N ILE A 275 -13.35 9.95 -15.64
CA ILE A 275 -14.24 8.83 -16.06
C ILE A 275 -15.39 8.56 -15.07
N GLU A 276 -15.57 9.42 -14.06
CA GLU A 276 -16.61 9.31 -13.03
C GLU A 276 -16.69 7.91 -12.40
N PRO A 277 -15.66 7.49 -11.65
CA PRO A 277 -15.47 6.08 -11.27
C PRO A 277 -16.30 5.71 -10.02
N TYR A 278 -17.61 5.95 -10.09
CA TYR A 278 -18.61 5.64 -9.08
C TYR A 278 -19.90 5.16 -9.76
N LEU A 279 -20.77 4.50 -8.99
CA LEU A 279 -22.03 3.95 -9.48
C LEU A 279 -23.01 5.08 -9.83
N LYS A 280 -23.59 5.04 -11.03
CA LYS A 280 -24.63 5.99 -11.44
C LYS A 280 -25.90 5.26 -11.81
N LYS A 281 -27.03 5.71 -11.24
CA LYS A 281 -28.37 5.21 -11.59
C LYS A 281 -29.22 6.34 -12.16
N LYS A 282 -30.17 6.04 -13.04
CA LYS A 282 -31.08 7.08 -13.55
C LYS A 282 -32.00 7.64 -12.46
N ASP A 283 -32.38 6.80 -11.50
CA ASP A 283 -33.10 7.19 -10.30
C ASP A 283 -32.26 6.90 -9.05
N GLU A 284 -31.78 7.95 -8.40
CA GLU A 284 -30.97 7.88 -7.18
C GLU A 284 -31.81 8.10 -5.90
N SER A 285 -33.12 8.35 -6.01
CA SER A 285 -34.01 8.65 -4.86
C SER A 285 -34.15 7.51 -3.84
N LYS A 286 -33.75 6.29 -4.24
CA LYS A 286 -33.80 5.07 -3.42
C LYS A 286 -32.44 4.68 -2.84
N GLN A 287 -31.40 5.51 -3.01
CA GLN A 287 -30.07 5.22 -2.47
C GLN A 287 -30.12 4.99 -0.95
N GLY A 288 -29.45 3.94 -0.47
CA GLY A 288 -29.35 3.61 0.95
C GLY A 288 -30.57 2.92 1.56
N LYS A 289 -31.68 2.73 0.82
CA LYS A 289 -32.87 2.05 1.34
C LYS A 289 -32.71 0.52 1.36
N GLU A 290 -32.21 -0.04 0.27
CA GLU A 290 -32.04 -1.49 0.09
C GLU A 290 -30.76 -1.80 -0.71
N GLN A 291 -30.35 -3.06 -0.67
CA GLN A 291 -29.23 -3.56 -1.49
C GLN A 291 -29.69 -3.67 -2.96
N TYR A 292 -28.86 -3.20 -3.90
CA TYR A 292 -29.11 -3.48 -5.32
C TYR A 292 -28.85 -4.96 -5.63
N LEU A 293 -29.83 -5.62 -6.25
CA LEU A 293 -29.71 -7.00 -6.67
C LEU A 293 -28.71 -7.11 -7.84
N GLN A 294 -27.82 -8.10 -7.76
CA GLN A 294 -26.85 -8.46 -8.79
C GLN A 294 -26.66 -9.97 -8.75
N SER A 295 -26.75 -10.65 -9.89
CA SER A 295 -26.53 -12.09 -9.95
C SER A 295 -25.04 -12.43 -9.78
N ILE A 296 -24.74 -13.70 -9.45
CA ILE A 296 -23.36 -14.18 -9.33
C ILE A 296 -22.63 -14.03 -10.67
N GLU A 297 -23.31 -14.32 -11.77
CA GLU A 297 -22.77 -14.25 -13.13
C GLU A 297 -22.42 -12.81 -13.52
N ASP A 298 -23.25 -11.84 -13.16
CA ASP A 298 -22.97 -10.42 -13.39
C ASP A 298 -21.82 -9.92 -12.52
N ARG A 299 -21.79 -10.31 -11.24
CA ARG A 299 -20.70 -9.95 -10.34
C ARG A 299 -19.37 -10.52 -10.85
N GLN A 300 -19.36 -11.75 -11.36
CA GLN A 300 -18.15 -12.40 -11.86
C GLN A 300 -17.51 -11.64 -13.05
N LYS A 301 -18.30 -10.90 -13.83
CA LYS A 301 -17.77 -10.04 -14.92
C LYS A 301 -16.81 -8.96 -14.42
N LEU A 302 -16.89 -8.59 -13.13
CA LEU A 302 -16.03 -7.58 -12.51
C LEU A 302 -14.67 -8.14 -12.10
N ASP A 303 -14.51 -9.46 -11.97
CA ASP A 303 -13.25 -10.10 -11.60
C ASP A 303 -12.19 -9.85 -12.67
N GLY A 304 -10.98 -9.49 -12.23
CA GLY A 304 -9.90 -9.03 -13.11
C GLY A 304 -9.96 -7.55 -13.47
N LEU A 305 -10.95 -6.80 -12.94
CA LEU A 305 -11.09 -5.35 -13.12
C LEU A 305 -11.03 -4.58 -11.80
N TYR A 306 -11.82 -4.96 -10.79
CA TYR A 306 -11.93 -4.21 -9.53
C TYR A 306 -10.68 -4.31 -8.63
N GLU A 307 -9.82 -5.31 -8.85
CA GLU A 307 -8.59 -5.56 -8.09
C GLU A 307 -7.45 -4.59 -8.47
N CYS A 308 -7.72 -3.64 -9.39
CA CYS A 308 -6.78 -2.60 -9.77
C CYS A 308 -6.46 -1.70 -8.58
N ILE A 309 -5.20 -1.66 -8.19
CA ILE A 309 -4.70 -0.87 -7.04
C ILE A 309 -4.23 0.54 -7.43
N LEU A 310 -4.53 0.99 -8.65
CA LEU A 310 -4.18 2.33 -9.17
C LEU A 310 -2.69 2.72 -9.01
N CYS A 311 -1.79 1.75 -9.17
CA CYS A 311 -0.34 1.94 -9.02
C CYS A 311 0.36 2.62 -10.22
N ALA A 312 -0.36 2.90 -11.30
CA ALA A 312 0.15 3.49 -12.55
C ALA A 312 1.26 2.72 -13.30
N CYS A 313 1.71 1.54 -12.84
CA CYS A 313 2.73 0.73 -13.54
C CYS A 313 2.41 0.49 -15.02
N CYS A 314 1.14 0.17 -15.32
CA CYS A 314 0.70 -0.15 -16.67
C CYS A 314 0.61 1.06 -17.59
N SER A 315 0.17 2.23 -17.09
CA SER A 315 0.13 3.46 -17.90
C SER A 315 1.53 3.97 -18.19
N THR A 316 2.39 3.99 -17.17
CA THR A 316 3.79 4.44 -17.30
C THR A 316 4.71 3.41 -17.98
N SER A 317 4.20 2.25 -18.41
CA SER A 317 4.91 1.33 -19.31
C SER A 317 4.45 1.42 -20.76
N CYS A 318 3.38 2.18 -21.03
CA CYS A 318 2.74 2.28 -22.34
C CYS A 318 3.35 3.43 -23.15
N PRO A 319 4.01 3.16 -24.30
CA PRO A 319 4.59 4.21 -25.13
C PRO A 319 3.56 5.25 -25.60
N SER A 320 2.33 4.86 -25.93
CA SER A 320 1.28 5.82 -26.29
C SER A 320 1.00 6.83 -25.17
N TYR A 321 1.12 6.41 -23.91
CA TYR A 321 0.95 7.29 -22.74
C TYR A 321 2.18 8.16 -22.47
N TRP A 322 3.37 7.71 -22.84
CA TRP A 322 4.56 8.57 -22.82
C TRP A 322 4.37 9.75 -23.78
N TRP A 323 3.95 9.46 -25.01
CA TRP A 323 3.84 10.49 -26.05
C TRP A 323 2.62 11.40 -25.92
N ASN A 324 1.51 10.90 -25.38
CA ASN A 324 0.22 11.61 -25.36
C ASN A 324 -0.48 11.50 -24.00
N GLY A 325 0.27 11.43 -22.89
CA GLY A 325 -0.28 11.24 -21.55
C GLY A 325 -1.16 12.40 -21.06
N ASP A 326 -1.14 13.53 -21.75
CA ASP A 326 -2.04 14.68 -21.55
C ASP A 326 -3.48 14.40 -22.01
N LYS A 327 -3.65 13.62 -23.09
CA LYS A 327 -4.97 13.35 -23.71
C LYS A 327 -5.38 11.89 -23.70
N TYR A 328 -4.45 10.97 -23.89
CA TYR A 328 -4.73 9.54 -23.81
C TYR A 328 -4.85 9.11 -22.34
N LEU A 329 -6.02 8.58 -21.96
CA LEU A 329 -6.34 8.24 -20.56
C LEU A 329 -5.46 7.11 -20.00
N GLY A 330 -4.94 6.26 -20.88
CA GLY A 330 -4.05 5.17 -20.49
C GLY A 330 -4.77 3.92 -19.96
N PRO A 331 -4.05 2.78 -19.91
CA PRO A 331 -4.61 1.46 -19.61
C PRO A 331 -5.23 1.33 -18.22
N ALA A 332 -4.71 2.00 -17.19
CA ALA A 332 -5.29 1.90 -15.85
C ALA A 332 -6.70 2.50 -15.80
N VAL A 333 -6.84 3.72 -16.34
CA VAL A 333 -8.08 4.48 -16.35
C VAL A 333 -9.10 3.81 -17.26
N LEU A 334 -8.69 3.41 -18.47
CA LEU A 334 -9.60 2.75 -19.42
C LEU A 334 -10.13 1.40 -18.88
N MET A 335 -9.30 0.61 -18.17
CA MET A 335 -9.80 -0.60 -17.53
C MET A 335 -10.82 -0.31 -16.43
N GLN A 336 -10.68 0.81 -15.71
CA GLN A 336 -11.67 1.26 -14.74
C GLN A 336 -12.93 1.84 -15.39
N ALA A 337 -12.82 2.53 -16.53
CA ALA A 337 -13.99 2.94 -17.30
C ALA A 337 -14.80 1.70 -17.75
N TYR A 338 -14.12 0.68 -18.28
CA TYR A 338 -14.73 -0.60 -18.63
C TYR A 338 -15.40 -1.29 -17.44
N ARG A 339 -14.75 -1.27 -16.26
CA ARG A 339 -15.31 -1.80 -15.00
C ARG A 339 -16.67 -1.21 -14.65
N TRP A 340 -16.92 0.05 -14.97
CA TRP A 340 -18.21 0.70 -14.74
C TRP A 340 -19.20 0.44 -15.87
N MET A 341 -18.74 0.42 -17.12
CA MET A 341 -19.59 0.12 -18.29
C MET A 341 -20.30 -1.23 -18.23
N ILE A 342 -19.68 -2.24 -17.59
CA ILE A 342 -20.21 -3.61 -17.52
C ILE A 342 -20.77 -4.00 -16.14
N ASP A 343 -20.77 -3.07 -15.16
CA ASP A 343 -21.43 -3.34 -13.88
C ASP A 343 -22.95 -3.29 -14.10
N SER A 344 -23.65 -4.40 -13.89
CA SER A 344 -25.10 -4.49 -14.15
C SER A 344 -25.97 -3.55 -13.33
N ARG A 345 -25.37 -2.85 -12.35
CA ARG A 345 -26.05 -1.86 -11.51
C ARG A 345 -25.94 -0.43 -12.06
N ASP A 346 -25.03 -0.17 -13.00
CA ASP A 346 -24.78 1.16 -13.57
C ASP A 346 -25.66 1.40 -14.81
N ASP A 347 -26.37 2.53 -14.85
CA ASP A 347 -27.32 2.85 -15.92
C ASP A 347 -26.74 3.83 -16.98
N TYR A 348 -25.43 4.11 -16.95
CA TYR A 348 -24.78 5.15 -17.76
C TYR A 348 -23.75 4.61 -18.76
N THR A 349 -23.90 3.35 -19.19
CA THR A 349 -22.96 2.73 -20.15
C THR A 349 -22.81 3.54 -21.44
N GLU A 350 -23.91 4.08 -22.00
CA GLU A 350 -23.87 4.88 -23.25
C GLU A 350 -23.12 6.20 -23.06
N GLU A 351 -23.37 6.93 -21.97
CA GLU A 351 -22.68 8.19 -21.68
C GLU A 351 -21.20 7.98 -21.39
N ARG A 352 -20.84 6.88 -20.71
CA ARG A 352 -19.44 6.49 -20.48
C ARG A 352 -18.72 6.16 -21.79
N LEU A 353 -19.39 5.58 -22.78
CA LEU A 353 -18.84 5.35 -24.12
C LEU A 353 -18.73 6.65 -24.91
N ALA A 354 -19.75 7.51 -24.84
CA ALA A 354 -19.77 8.81 -25.51
C ALA A 354 -18.58 9.70 -25.11
N GLN A 355 -18.19 9.66 -23.83
CA GLN A 355 -17.01 10.38 -23.32
C GLN A 355 -15.70 9.98 -24.04
N LEU A 356 -15.63 8.79 -24.62
CA LEU A 356 -14.43 8.27 -25.30
C LEU A 356 -14.46 8.48 -26.82
N GLN A 357 -15.50 9.16 -27.35
CA GLN A 357 -15.62 9.50 -28.77
C GLN A 357 -14.73 10.68 -29.18
N ASP A 358 -13.41 10.49 -29.10
CA ASP A 358 -12.43 11.43 -29.63
C ASP A 358 -11.15 10.70 -30.08
N PRO A 359 -10.27 11.31 -30.91
CA PRO A 359 -9.11 10.62 -31.46
C PRO A 359 -8.07 10.14 -30.42
N PHE A 360 -8.13 10.63 -29.18
CA PHE A 360 -7.10 10.46 -28.17
C PHE A 360 -7.50 9.57 -27.00
N SER A 361 -8.60 9.85 -26.30
CA SER A 361 -8.92 9.28 -24.97
C SER A 361 -8.77 7.76 -24.93
N LEU A 362 -9.28 7.08 -25.96
CA LEU A 362 -9.20 5.63 -26.14
C LEU A 362 -8.28 5.22 -27.31
N TYR A 363 -8.37 5.92 -28.44
CA TYR A 363 -7.88 5.43 -29.73
C TYR A 363 -6.37 5.58 -29.95
N ARG A 364 -5.61 6.12 -28.99
CA ARG A 364 -4.13 5.99 -28.98
C ARG A 364 -3.63 4.62 -28.52
N CYS A 365 -4.51 3.72 -28.07
CA CYS A 365 -4.12 2.34 -27.80
C CYS A 365 -3.85 1.58 -29.11
N HIS A 366 -2.58 1.28 -29.37
CA HIS A 366 -2.12 0.48 -30.52
C HIS A 366 -1.72 -0.95 -30.14
N THR A 367 -2.33 -1.49 -29.08
CA THR A 367 -2.17 -2.90 -28.68
C THR A 367 -0.71 -3.33 -28.45
N ILE A 368 0.09 -2.45 -27.83
CA ILE A 368 1.52 -2.70 -27.53
C ILE A 368 1.71 -3.76 -26.42
N MET A 369 0.70 -3.96 -25.57
CA MET A 369 0.64 -4.99 -24.51
C MET A 369 1.65 -4.90 -23.36
N ASN A 370 2.51 -3.88 -23.29
CA ASN A 370 3.34 -3.59 -22.11
C ASN A 370 2.52 -3.44 -20.82
N CYS A 371 1.31 -2.92 -20.93
CA CYS A 371 0.41 -2.68 -19.81
C CYS A 371 0.03 -3.98 -19.07
N THR A 372 -0.34 -5.02 -19.80
CA THR A 372 -0.67 -6.35 -19.25
C THR A 372 0.59 -7.05 -18.75
N ARG A 373 1.69 -7.01 -19.52
CA ARG A 373 2.98 -7.63 -19.13
C ARG A 373 3.49 -7.14 -17.78
N THR A 374 3.35 -5.84 -17.50
CA THR A 374 3.95 -5.21 -16.32
C THR A 374 3.02 -5.19 -15.10
N CYS A 375 1.76 -5.61 -15.24
CA CYS A 375 0.75 -5.47 -14.18
C CYS A 375 1.13 -6.32 -12.96
N PRO A 376 1.45 -5.71 -11.79
CA PRO A 376 1.89 -6.47 -10.62
C PRO A 376 0.77 -7.30 -9.96
N LYS A 377 -0.48 -7.09 -10.39
CA LYS A 377 -1.67 -7.83 -9.94
C LYS A 377 -2.13 -8.89 -10.95
N GLY A 378 -1.42 -9.05 -12.08
CA GLY A 378 -1.80 -10.01 -13.12
C GLY A 378 -3.06 -9.66 -13.92
N LEU A 379 -3.53 -8.40 -13.85
CA LEU A 379 -4.71 -7.93 -14.57
C LEU A 379 -4.39 -7.69 -16.06
N ASN A 380 -5.43 -7.67 -16.89
CA ASN A 380 -5.29 -7.52 -18.35
C ASN A 380 -5.99 -6.26 -18.90
N PRO A 381 -5.42 -5.06 -18.67
CA PRO A 381 -5.98 -3.82 -19.19
C PRO A 381 -5.99 -3.77 -20.73
N GLY A 382 -5.06 -4.46 -21.41
CA GLY A 382 -5.09 -4.55 -22.88
C GLY A 382 -6.36 -5.22 -23.41
N LYS A 383 -6.81 -6.30 -22.75
CA LYS A 383 -8.09 -6.96 -23.07
C LYS A 383 -9.28 -6.04 -22.78
N ALA A 384 -9.31 -5.39 -21.60
CA ALA A 384 -10.39 -4.47 -21.26
C ALA A 384 -10.54 -3.32 -22.29
N ILE A 385 -9.42 -2.75 -22.75
CA ILE A 385 -9.43 -1.73 -23.81
C ILE A 385 -9.99 -2.28 -25.13
N ALA A 386 -9.66 -3.53 -25.49
CA ALA A 386 -10.21 -4.16 -26.68
C ALA A 386 -11.73 -4.37 -26.58
N GLU A 387 -12.24 -4.75 -25.40
CA GLU A 387 -13.68 -4.86 -25.17
C GLU A 387 -14.39 -3.50 -25.25
N ILE A 388 -13.79 -2.43 -24.72
CA ILE A 388 -14.32 -1.06 -24.93
C ILE A 388 -14.40 -0.76 -26.42
N LYS A 389 -13.35 -1.03 -27.20
CA LYS A 389 -13.36 -0.78 -28.66
C LYS A 389 -14.47 -1.57 -29.39
N LYS A 390 -14.78 -2.80 -28.94
CA LYS A 390 -15.91 -3.57 -29.47
C LYS A 390 -17.24 -2.89 -29.13
N MET A 391 -17.44 -2.50 -27.88
CA MET A 391 -18.64 -1.76 -27.45
C MET A 391 -18.81 -0.47 -28.26
N MET A 392 -17.73 0.30 -28.42
CA MET A 392 -17.69 1.55 -29.20
C MET A 392 -18.10 1.34 -30.66
N ALA A 393 -17.83 0.18 -31.25
CA ALA A 393 -18.19 -0.12 -32.64
C ALA A 393 -19.63 -0.65 -32.80
N THR A 394 -20.30 -1.03 -31.72
CA THR A 394 -21.62 -1.70 -31.77
C THR A 394 -22.74 -0.90 -31.11
N TYR A 395 -22.42 -0.01 -30.17
CA TYR A 395 -23.46 0.78 -29.51
C TYR A 395 -24.07 1.77 -30.50
N LYS A 396 -25.38 1.93 -30.42
CA LYS A 396 -26.13 2.87 -31.24
C LYS A 396 -26.39 4.08 -30.38
N GLU A 397 -25.84 5.22 -30.77
CA GLU A 397 -26.23 6.49 -30.17
C GLU A 397 -27.74 6.68 -30.39
N LYS A 398 -28.52 6.87 -29.32
CA LYS A 398 -29.85 7.42 -29.48
C LYS A 398 -29.66 8.80 -30.11
N ALA A 399 -30.09 8.93 -31.37
CA ALA A 399 -30.06 10.21 -32.07
C ALA A 399 -30.58 11.28 -31.11
N ALA A 400 -29.72 12.25 -30.78
CA ALA A 400 -30.11 13.39 -29.97
C ALA A 400 -31.32 14.02 -30.67
N THR A 401 -32.50 13.86 -30.08
CA THR A 401 -33.69 14.61 -30.50
C THR A 401 -33.35 16.09 -30.34
N ALA A 402 -33.21 16.75 -31.49
CA ALA A 402 -32.95 18.17 -31.64
C ALA A 402 -34.03 19.04 -30.97
#